data_AF-A0A501WX74-F1
#
_entry.id   AF-A0A501WX74-F1
#
_cell.length_a   1.000
_cell.length_b   1.000
_cell.length_c   1.000
_cell.angle_alpha   90.00
_cell.angle_beta   90.00
_cell.angle_gamma   90.00
#
_symmetry.space_group_name_H-M   'P 1'
#
loop_
_entity.id
_entity.type
_entity.pdbx_description
1 polymer ?
#
loop_
_entity_poly.entity_id
_entity_poly.type
_entity_poly.pdbx_seq_one_letter_code
_entity_poly.pdbx_strand_id
1 'polypeptide(L)' 'MKSPKPVNLTPPAEIRAAGWEAEARDDDGHLMTTHAPFSSDAEALRYLRESLDEGWTVTIFPKGSAR' A
#
# COMPACT_ATOMS: atom_id res chain seq x y z
N MET A 1 -14.74 -10.32 1.52
CA MET A 1 -13.51 -11.09 1.85
C MET A 1 -13.61 -12.53 1.37
N LYS A 2 -13.06 -12.83 0.19
CA LYS A 2 -13.19 -14.18 -0.42
C LYS A 2 -12.11 -15.19 -0.03
N SER A 3 -10.92 -14.77 0.45
CA SER A 3 -9.87 -15.67 0.99
C SER A 3 -8.76 -14.90 1.72
N PRO A 4 -8.99 -14.43 2.96
CA PRO A 4 -8.00 -13.60 3.64
C PRO A 4 -6.83 -14.45 4.17
N LYS A 5 -5.61 -14.13 3.71
CA LYS A 5 -4.39 -14.54 4.41
C LYS A 5 -4.14 -13.59 5.59
N PRO A 6 -3.45 -14.01 6.67
CA PRO A 6 -3.20 -13.13 7.82
C PRO A 6 -2.55 -11.80 7.45
N VAL A 7 -1.58 -11.80 6.53
CA VAL A 7 -0.91 -10.58 6.03
C VAL A 7 -1.85 -9.63 5.28
N ASN A 8 -2.90 -10.16 4.65
CA ASN A 8 -3.89 -9.36 3.94
C ASN A 8 -4.79 -8.58 4.92
N LEU A 9 -4.84 -9.02 6.18
CA LEU A 9 -5.63 -8.41 7.25
C LEU A 9 -4.83 -7.42 8.10
N THR A 10 -3.54 -7.22 7.80
CA THR A 10 -2.69 -6.30 8.55
C THR A 10 -3.30 -4.88 8.48
N PRO A 11 -3.55 -4.22 9.62
CA PRO A 11 -4.12 -2.88 9.65
C PRO A 11 -3.20 -1.84 8.98
N PRO A 12 -3.77 -0.79 8.34
CA PRO A 12 -2.98 0.29 7.75
C PRO A 12 -2.00 0.97 8.72
N ALA A 13 -2.37 1.05 10.00
CA ALA A 13 -1.51 1.62 11.04
C ALA A 13 -0.22 0.80 11.26
N GLU A 14 -0.31 -0.53 11.21
CA GLU A 14 0.85 -1.41 11.35
C GLU A 14 1.74 -1.36 10.10
N ILE A 15 1.13 -1.29 8.91
CA ILE A 15 1.87 -1.11 7.65
C ILE A 15 2.64 0.21 7.65
N ARG A 16 2.00 1.30 8.07
CA ARG A 16 2.68 2.59 8.20
C ARG A 16 3.78 2.58 9.26
N ALA A 17 3.56 1.95 10.41
CA ALA A 17 4.56 1.83 11.47
C ALA A 17 5.77 0.98 11.05
N ALA A 18 5.59 0.03 10.13
CA ALA A 18 6.67 -0.78 9.56
C ALA A 18 7.58 -0.01 8.57
N GLY A 19 7.30 1.28 8.30
CA GLY A 19 8.13 2.14 7.47
C GLY A 19 7.81 2.09 5.97
N TRP A 20 6.67 1.49 5.59
CA TRP A 20 6.20 1.55 4.21
C TRP A 20 5.79 2.98 3.84
N GLU A 21 6.01 3.38 2.58
CA GLU A 21 5.63 4.69 2.03
C GLU A 21 4.31 4.60 1.24
N ALA A 22 3.87 3.39 0.88
CA ALA A 22 2.57 3.14 0.27
C ALA A 22 2.03 1.74 0.56
N GLU A 23 0.71 1.61 0.49
CA GLU A 23 0.01 0.34 0.42
C GLU A 23 -1.09 0.37 -0.65
N ALA A 24 -1.39 -0.78 -1.26
CA ALA A 24 -2.52 -0.99 -2.14
C ALA A 24 -3.42 -2.08 -1.58
N ARG A 25 -4.74 -1.87 -1.66
CA ARG A 25 -5.76 -2.80 -1.17
C ARG A 25 -6.83 -3.08 -2.20
N ASP A 26 -7.31 -4.32 -2.23
CA ASP A 26 -8.45 -4.70 -3.07
C ASP A 26 -9.78 -4.13 -2.52
N ASP A 27 -10.87 -4.32 -3.26
CA ASP A 27 -12.22 -3.88 -2.88
C ASP A 27 -12.73 -4.51 -1.58
N ASP A 28 -12.16 -5.65 -1.17
CA ASP A 28 -12.46 -6.33 0.08
C ASP A 28 -11.63 -5.79 1.27
N GLY A 29 -10.70 -4.85 1.02
CA GLY A 29 -9.81 -4.24 2.00
C GLY A 29 -8.53 -5.05 2.28
N HIS A 30 -8.25 -6.10 1.50
CA HIS A 30 -7.05 -6.90 1.68
C HIS A 30 -5.80 -6.16 1.23
N LEU A 31 -4.74 -6.21 2.03
CA LEU A 31 -3.43 -5.73 1.61
C LEU A 31 -2.89 -6.58 0.45
N MET A 32 -2.64 -5.93 -0.69
CA MET A 32 -2.15 -6.58 -1.91
C MET A 32 -0.65 -6.34 -2.12
N THR A 33 -0.19 -5.12 -1.90
CA THR A 33 1.22 -4.76 -2.06
C THR A 33 1.58 -3.54 -1.20
N THR A 34 2.86 -3.43 -0.84
CA THR A 34 3.44 -2.29 -0.14
C THR A 34 4.69 -1.81 -0.88
N HIS A 35 5.01 -0.53 -0.79
CA HIS A 35 6.20 0.02 -1.42
C HIS A 35 6.96 0.95 -0.48
N ALA A 36 8.28 0.76 -0.40
CA ALA A 36 9.24 1.69 0.19
C ALA A 36 10.68 1.26 -0.17
N PRO A 37 11.61 2.21 -0.29
CA PRO A 37 11.39 3.64 -0.47
C PRO A 37 10.96 3.95 -1.92
N PHE A 38 10.32 5.09 -2.15
CA PHE A 38 10.26 5.67 -3.49
C PHE A 38 11.55 6.43 -3.79
N SER A 39 12.28 5.94 -4.79
CA SER A 39 13.50 6.56 -5.32
C SER A 39 13.24 7.78 -6.21
N SER A 40 12.02 7.89 -6.77
CA SER A 40 11.61 9.02 -7.61
C SER A 40 10.07 9.14 -7.70
N ASP A 41 9.59 10.31 -8.10
CA ASP A 41 8.17 10.53 -8.39
C ASP A 41 7.67 9.63 -9.53
N ALA A 42 8.52 9.32 -10.51
CA ALA A 42 8.19 8.42 -11.60
C ALA A 42 7.90 6.99 -11.12
N GLU A 43 8.64 6.53 -10.11
CA GLU A 43 8.40 5.23 -9.47
C GLU A 43 7.08 5.22 -8.70
N ALA A 44 6.79 6.28 -7.94
CA ALA A 44 5.52 6.43 -7.23
C ALA A 44 4.33 6.44 -8.20
N LEU A 45 4.44 7.16 -9.32
CA LEU A 45 3.41 7.19 -10.36
C LEU A 45 3.24 5.83 -11.04
N ARG A 46 4.33 5.08 -11.25
CA ARG A 46 4.24 3.72 -11.80
C ARG A 46 3.49 2.79 -10.85
N TYR A 47 3.87 2.76 -9.56
CA TYR A 47 3.20 1.96 -8.55
C TYR A 47 1.70 2.29 -8.46
N LEU A 48 1.36 3.58 -8.50
CA LEU A 48 -0.03 4.04 -8.50
C LEU A 48 -0.78 3.50 -9.73
N ARG A 49 -0.22 3.62 -10.93
CA ARG A 49 -0.85 3.16 -12.17
C ARG A 49 -1.07 1.65 -12.17
N GLU A 50 -0.03 0.89 -11.85
CA GLU A 50 -0.09 -0.57 -11.80
C GLU A 50 -1.17 -1.05 -10.79
N SER A 51 -1.26 -0.41 -9.62
CA SER A 51 -2.28 -0.75 -8.64
C SER A 51 -3.70 -0.38 -9.10
N LEU A 52 -3.86 0.75 -9.77
CA LEU A 52 -5.16 1.17 -10.31
C LEU A 52 -5.61 0.27 -11.48
N ASP A 53 -4.69 -0.21 -12.31
CA ASP A 53 -4.98 -1.17 -13.39
C ASP A 53 -5.52 -2.51 -12.84
N GLU A 54 -5.09 -2.90 -11.63
CA GLU A 54 -5.61 -4.06 -10.89
C GLU A 54 -6.92 -3.77 -10.12
N GLY A 55 -7.42 -2.53 -10.19
CA GLY A 55 -8.62 -2.10 -9.47
C GLY A 55 -8.41 -1.91 -7.97
N TRP A 56 -7.17 -1.70 -7.51
CA TRP A 56 -6.87 -1.53 -6.09
C TRP A 56 -6.90 -0.05 -5.67
N THR A 57 -7.23 0.17 -4.40
CA THR A 57 -7.11 1.49 -3.76
C THR A 57 -5.71 1.66 -3.20
N VAL A 58 -5.02 2.74 -3.59
CA VAL A 58 -3.68 3.08 -3.11
C VAL A 58 -3.72 4.16 -2.03
N THR A 59 -3.01 3.93 -0.93
CA THR A 59 -2.73 4.95 0.09
C THR A 59 -1.24 5.27 0.08
N ILE A 60 -0.89 6.55 -0.12
CA ILE A 60 0.50 7.05 -0.01
C ILE A 60 0.65 7.72 1.36
N PHE A 61 1.69 7.33 2.11
CA PHE A 61 2.00 7.91 3.41
C PHE A 61 2.99 9.07 3.26
N PRO A 62 2.79 10.20 3.96
CA PRO A 62 3.73 11.31 3.92
C PRO A 62 5.08 10.92 4.54
N LYS A 63 6.19 11.32 3.89
CA LYS A 63 7.55 11.13 4.40
C LYS A 63 7.69 11.77 5.78
N GLY A 64 8.09 10.98 6.78
CA GLY A 64 8.30 11.46 8.16
C GLY A 64 7.11 11.31 9.11
N SER A 65 6.12 10.49 8.77
CA SER A 65 4.86 10.40 9.53
C SER A 65 4.78 9.23 10.52
N ALA A 66 5.86 8.46 10.70
CA ALA A 66 6.03 7.58 11.86
C ALA A 66 6.43 8.45 13.06
N ARG A 67 5.43 8.87 13.85
CA ARG A 67 5.63 9.44 15.18
C ARG A 67 5.11 8.47 16.21
#